data_AF-A0A2K5E2F3-F1
#
_entry.id   AF-A0A2K5E2F3-F1
#
_cell.length_a   1.000
_cell.length_b   1.000
_cell.length_c   1.000
_cell.angle_alpha   90.00
_cell.angle_beta   90.00
_cell.angle_gamma   90.00
#
_symmetry.space_group_name_H-M   'P 1'
#
loop_
_entity.id
_entity.type
_entity.pdbx_description
1 polymer ?
#
loop_
_entity_poly.entity_id
_entity_poly.type
_entity_poly.pdbx_seq_one_letter_code
_entity_poly.pdbx_strand_id
1 'polypeptide(L)'
;MTTLYASYVYLSMSYYFDRDDAALKNFAKYFLHQSHEEREHAEKLMKLQNQRGGRIFLQDIKKPDHDDWESGLNAMECALHLEKNVIQSLLELHKLVKSIKELGDHVTNLRKMGAPQSGLAEYLFDKHTLGDSDNES
;
A
#
# COMPACT_ATOMS: atom_id res chain seq x y z
N MET A 1 5.20 1.13 -4.16
CA MET A 1 5.61 1.71 -5.47
C MET A 1 4.39 2.05 -6.33
N THR A 2 3.21 2.21 -5.75
CA THR A 2 1.92 2.24 -6.47
C THR A 2 1.33 3.65 -6.58
N THR A 3 1.53 4.51 -5.57
CA THR A 3 0.90 5.84 -5.51
C THR A 3 1.48 6.85 -6.51
N LEU A 4 2.81 6.88 -6.71
CA LEU A 4 3.42 7.73 -7.74
C LEU A 4 3.06 7.26 -9.16
N TYR A 5 2.95 5.94 -9.38
CA TYR A 5 2.45 5.40 -10.64
C TYR A 5 1.00 5.79 -10.87
N ALA A 6 0.14 5.65 -9.85
CA ALA A 6 -1.25 6.05 -9.92
C ALA A 6 -1.41 7.54 -10.24
N SER A 7 -0.64 8.40 -9.57
CA SER A 7 -0.57 9.83 -9.88
C SER A 7 -0.22 10.08 -11.35
N TYR A 8 0.74 9.33 -11.90
CA TYR A 8 1.16 9.48 -13.29
C TYR A 8 0.11 8.99 -14.31
N VAL A 9 -0.59 7.89 -14.00
CA VAL A 9 -1.71 7.38 -14.81
C VAL A 9 -2.85 8.39 -14.84
N TYR A 10 -3.26 8.93 -13.69
CA TYR A 10 -4.29 9.95 -13.61
C TYR A 10 -3.90 11.24 -14.34
N LEU A 11 -2.61 11.60 -14.33
CA LEU A 11 -2.11 12.73 -15.10
C LEU A 11 -2.29 12.49 -16.59
N SER A 12 -1.95 11.29 -17.09
CA SER A 12 -2.18 10.91 -18.49
C SER A 12 -3.67 11.01 -18.87
N MET A 13 -4.57 10.45 -18.04
CA MET A 13 -6.02 10.55 -18.27
C MET A 13 -6.49 12.01 -18.33
N SER A 14 -6.01 12.86 -17.42
CA SER A 14 -6.38 14.27 -17.40
C SER A 14 -6.05 14.98 -18.71
N TYR A 15 -4.81 14.85 -19.18
CA TYR A 15 -4.36 15.49 -20.40
C TYR A 15 -5.00 14.89 -21.66
N TYR A 16 -5.39 13.63 -21.64
CA TYR A 16 -6.19 13.05 -22.73
C TYR A 16 -7.54 13.75 -22.87
N PHE A 17 -8.27 13.97 -21.78
CA PHE A 17 -9.58 14.64 -21.83
C PHE A 17 -9.50 16.15 -22.05
N ASP A 18 -8.32 16.76 -21.87
CA ASP A 18 -8.06 18.18 -22.16
C ASP A 18 -7.76 18.45 -23.65
N ARG A 19 -7.51 17.39 -24.45
CA ARG A 19 -7.31 17.52 -25.89
C ARG A 19 -8.54 18.13 -26.58
N ASP A 20 -8.31 18.77 -27.71
CA ASP A 20 -9.32 19.43 -28.53
C ASP A 20 -10.35 18.45 -29.14
N ASP A 21 -9.95 17.22 -29.41
CA ASP A 21 -10.81 16.16 -29.95
C ASP A 21 -11.65 15.42 -28.91
N ALA A 22 -11.19 15.34 -27.65
CA ALA A 22 -11.97 14.79 -26.53
C ALA A 22 -12.83 15.87 -25.84
N ALA A 23 -12.23 17.02 -25.52
CA ALA A 23 -12.85 18.23 -24.96
C ALA A 23 -13.74 18.04 -23.70
N LEU A 24 -13.50 17.00 -22.88
CA LEU A 24 -14.27 16.71 -21.66
C LEU A 24 -13.63 17.37 -20.42
N LYS A 25 -13.73 18.69 -20.31
CA LYS A 25 -13.07 19.52 -19.26
C LYS A 25 -13.31 19.05 -17.82
N ASN A 26 -14.50 18.53 -17.51
CA ASN A 26 -14.81 18.06 -16.15
C ASN A 26 -14.11 16.74 -15.84
N PHE A 27 -13.96 15.83 -16.82
CA PHE A 27 -13.15 14.63 -16.67
C PHE A 27 -11.67 14.98 -16.51
N ALA A 28 -11.17 15.91 -17.33
CA ALA A 28 -9.79 16.41 -17.22
C ALA A 28 -9.52 16.95 -15.81
N LYS A 29 -10.40 17.81 -15.29
CA LYS A 29 -10.29 18.38 -13.94
C LYS A 29 -10.37 17.32 -12.85
N TYR A 30 -11.27 16.35 -12.98
CA TYR A 30 -11.42 15.25 -12.02
C TYR A 30 -10.14 14.42 -11.91
N PHE A 31 -9.61 13.95 -13.04
CA PHE A 31 -8.39 13.14 -13.02
C PHE A 31 -7.14 13.95 -12.63
N LEU A 32 -7.10 15.25 -12.93
CA LEU A 32 -6.03 16.11 -12.43
C LEU A 32 -6.04 16.19 -10.90
N HIS A 33 -7.23 16.29 -10.32
CA HIS A 33 -7.40 16.28 -8.87
C HIS A 33 -6.94 14.95 -8.26
N GLN A 34 -7.39 13.82 -8.80
CA GLN A 34 -6.94 12.50 -8.34
C GLN A 34 -5.42 12.32 -8.46
N SER A 35 -4.81 12.83 -9.53
CA SER A 35 -3.35 12.81 -9.69
C SER A 35 -2.64 13.55 -8.56
N HIS A 36 -3.19 14.68 -8.10
CA HIS A 36 -2.64 15.43 -6.97
C HIS A 36 -2.83 14.70 -5.64
N GLU A 37 -4.01 14.12 -5.38
CA GLU A 37 -4.25 13.34 -4.16
C GLU A 37 -3.28 12.16 -4.04
N GLU A 38 -3.07 11.41 -5.12
CA GLU A 38 -2.12 10.29 -5.12
C GLU A 38 -0.66 10.72 -4.89
N ARG A 39 -0.31 11.93 -5.32
CA ARG A 39 1.00 12.51 -5.05
C ARG A 39 1.15 12.88 -3.57
N GLU A 40 0.11 13.43 -2.96
CA GLU A 40 0.07 13.67 -1.51
C GLU A 40 0.16 12.36 -0.71
N HIS A 41 -0.51 11.30 -1.17
CA HIS A 41 -0.40 9.96 -0.59
C HIS A 41 1.03 9.43 -0.64
N ALA A 42 1.71 9.57 -1.79
CA ALA A 42 3.12 9.20 -1.92
C ALA A 42 4.03 9.97 -0.95
N GLU A 43 3.86 11.28 -0.85
CA GLU A 43 4.64 12.12 0.06
C GLU A 43 4.40 11.76 1.53
N LYS A 44 3.17 11.43 1.91
CA LYS A 44 2.82 11.00 3.27
C LYS A 44 3.54 9.71 3.63
N LEU A 45 3.63 8.74 2.72
CA LEU A 45 4.38 7.50 2.92
C LEU A 45 5.90 7.77 3.04
N MET A 46 6.45 8.65 2.22
CA MET A 46 7.86 9.05 2.32
C MET A 46 8.17 9.71 3.67
N LYS A 47 7.30 10.61 4.13
CA LYS A 47 7.41 11.24 5.46
C LYS A 47 7.33 10.19 6.57
N LEU A 48 6.41 9.23 6.48
CA LEU A 48 6.28 8.15 7.45
C LEU A 48 7.54 7.28 7.50
N GLN A 49 8.12 6.95 6.34
CA GLN A 49 9.37 6.18 6.26
C GLN A 49 10.50 6.89 7.02
N ASN A 50 10.67 8.20 6.79
CA ASN A 50 11.67 9.01 7.49
C ASN A 50 11.40 9.10 9.00
N GLN A 51 10.14 9.25 9.42
CA GLN A 51 9.76 9.30 10.84
C GLN A 51 10.08 8.00 11.59
N ARG A 52 10.06 6.86 10.89
CA ARG A 52 10.41 5.55 11.45
C ARG A 52 11.92 5.25 11.38
N GLY A 53 12.74 6.21 10.93
CA GLY A 53 14.19 6.03 10.74
C GLY A 53 14.55 5.17 9.52
N GLY A 54 13.57 4.85 8.66
CA GLY A 54 13.79 4.14 7.41
C GLY A 54 14.47 5.04 6.37
N ARG A 55 15.06 4.42 5.35
CA ARG A 55 15.63 5.12 4.19
C ARG A 55 14.70 4.97 3.00
N ILE A 56 14.53 6.04 2.23
CA ILE A 56 13.76 6.05 0.99
C ILE A 56 14.68 5.67 -0.16
N PHE A 57 14.31 4.66 -0.92
CA PHE A 57 14.97 4.29 -2.17
C PHE A 57 13.96 4.45 -3.30
N LEU A 58 14.11 5.52 -4.09
CA LEU A 58 13.25 5.76 -5.25
C LEU A 58 13.60 4.80 -6.38
N GLN A 59 12.61 4.52 -7.23
CA GLN A 59 12.70 3.64 -8.39
C GLN A 59 12.04 4.34 -9.58
N ASP A 60 12.33 3.86 -10.78
CA ASP A 60 11.73 4.38 -12.00
C ASP A 60 10.20 4.24 -11.97
N ILE A 61 9.51 5.33 -12.29
CA ILE A 61 8.06 5.30 -12.49
C ILE A 61 7.82 4.85 -13.93
N LYS A 62 7.22 3.67 -14.09
CA LYS A 62 6.85 3.16 -15.42
C LYS A 62 5.82 4.08 -16.06
N LYS A 63 5.88 4.22 -17.39
CA LYS A 63 4.83 4.89 -18.14
C LYS A 63 3.50 4.14 -18.00
N PRO A 64 2.35 4.81 -18.11
CA PRO A 64 1.05 4.16 -18.19
C PRO A 64 1.01 3.15 -19.35
N ASP A 65 0.24 2.08 -19.17
CA ASP A 65 0.10 1.03 -20.19
C ASP A 65 -0.66 1.51 -21.44
N HIS A 66 -1.45 2.58 -21.29
CA HIS A 66 -2.27 3.18 -22.34
C HIS A 66 -1.96 4.68 -22.49
N ASP A 67 -1.71 5.10 -23.73
CA ASP A 67 -1.55 6.50 -24.11
C ASP A 67 -2.86 7.11 -24.67
N ASP A 68 -3.80 6.24 -25.08
CA ASP A 68 -5.16 6.59 -25.53
C ASP A 68 -6.17 5.90 -24.60
N TRP A 69 -7.06 6.69 -24.00
CA TRP A 69 -8.05 6.20 -23.05
C TRP A 69 -9.39 5.87 -23.71
N GLU A 70 -9.53 6.10 -25.02
CA GLU A 70 -10.70 5.84 -25.88
C GLU A 70 -11.96 6.60 -25.45
N SER A 71 -12.48 6.34 -24.25
CA SER A 71 -13.70 6.92 -23.72
C SER A 71 -13.61 7.22 -22.22
N GLY A 72 -14.52 8.06 -21.73
CA GLY A 72 -14.69 8.31 -20.29
C GLY A 72 -15.02 7.04 -19.49
N LEU A 73 -15.73 6.08 -20.10
CA LEU A 73 -16.06 4.81 -19.45
C LEU A 73 -14.79 3.98 -19.24
N ASN A 74 -13.99 3.78 -20.29
CA ASN A 74 -12.75 3.01 -20.21
C ASN A 74 -11.76 3.64 -19.22
N ALA A 75 -11.66 4.98 -19.20
CA ALA A 75 -10.83 5.69 -18.23
C ALA A 75 -11.28 5.44 -16.78
N MET A 76 -12.59 5.46 -16.52
CA MET A 76 -13.15 5.18 -15.18
C MET A 76 -12.99 3.71 -14.78
N GLU A 77 -13.12 2.76 -15.71
CA GLU A 77 -12.87 1.34 -15.44
C GLU A 77 -11.39 1.08 -15.12
N CYS A 78 -10.48 1.73 -15.85
CA CYS A 78 -9.05 1.67 -15.56
C CYS A 78 -8.73 2.30 -14.20
N ALA A 79 -9.30 3.47 -13.89
CA ALA A 79 -9.18 4.11 -12.58
C ALA A 79 -9.65 3.18 -11.45
N LEU A 80 -10.81 2.54 -11.61
CA LEU A 80 -11.33 1.57 -10.64
C LEU A 80 -10.39 0.38 -10.44
N HIS A 81 -9.79 -0.13 -11.53
CA HIS A 81 -8.83 -1.22 -11.45
C HIS A 81 -7.54 -0.78 -10.72
N LEU A 82 -7.04 0.41 -11.02
CA LEU A 82 -5.88 1.00 -10.36
C LEU A 82 -6.11 1.17 -8.86
N GLU A 83 -7.25 1.71 -8.45
CA GLU A 83 -7.62 1.87 -7.03
C GLU A 83 -7.68 0.52 -6.30
N LYS A 84 -8.27 -0.52 -6.92
CA LYS A 84 -8.28 -1.87 -6.35
C LYS A 84 -6.87 -2.40 -6.10
N ASN A 85 -5.94 -2.17 -7.03
CA ASN A 85 -4.55 -2.60 -6.88
C ASN A 85 -3.81 -1.84 -5.77
N VAL A 86 -4.05 -0.52 -5.65
CA VAL A 86 -3.52 0.31 -4.56
C VAL A 86 -4.03 -0.18 -3.21
N ILE A 87 -5.35 -0.39 -3.08
CA ILE A 87 -5.98 -0.89 -1.85
C ILE A 87 -5.45 -2.27 -1.47
N GLN A 88 -5.36 -3.19 -2.43
CA GLN A 88 -4.83 -4.53 -2.19
C GLN A 88 -3.39 -4.48 -1.65
N SER A 89 -2.54 -3.64 -2.25
CA SER A 89 -1.15 -3.43 -1.80
C SER A 89 -1.11 -2.88 -0.36
N LEU A 90 -2.02 -1.98 0.00
CA LEU A 90 -2.11 -1.42 1.35
C LEU A 90 -2.57 -2.47 2.38
N LEU A 91 -3.52 -3.33 2.00
CA LEU A 91 -3.99 -4.42 2.86
C LEU A 91 -2.88 -5.44 3.13
N GLU A 92 -2.08 -5.78 2.13
CA GLU A 92 -0.93 -6.67 2.28
C GLU A 92 0.13 -6.06 3.20
N LEU A 93 0.44 -4.77 3.03
CA LEU A 93 1.33 -4.05 3.93
C LEU A 93 0.82 -4.07 5.37
N HIS A 94 -0.48 -3.83 5.58
CA HIS A 94 -1.08 -3.85 6.92
C HIS A 94 -0.99 -5.25 7.56
N LYS A 95 -1.25 -6.31 6.79
CA LYS A 95 -1.09 -7.70 7.25
C LYS A 95 0.36 -7.97 7.68
N LEU A 96 1.34 -7.55 6.88
CA LEU A 96 2.76 -7.73 7.21
C LEU A 96 3.12 -7.02 8.53
N VAL A 97 2.67 -5.78 8.72
CA VAL A 97 2.91 -5.02 9.96
C VAL A 97 2.29 -5.75 11.16
N LYS A 98 1.09 -6.31 11.01
CA LYS A 98 0.43 -7.10 12.06
C LYS A 98 1.27 -8.33 12.45
N SER A 99 1.73 -9.11 11.47
CA SER A 99 2.55 -10.30 11.72
C SER A 99 3.91 -9.97 12.36
N ILE A 100 4.55 -8.86 11.94
CA ILE A 100 5.80 -8.38 12.58
C ILE A 100 5.55 -8.04 14.05
N LYS A 101 4.43 -7.37 14.35
CA LYS A 101 4.07 -7.03 15.72
C LYS A 101 3.84 -8.28 16.57
N GLU A 102 3.06 -9.24 16.07
CA GLU A 102 2.78 -10.51 16.76
C GLU A 102 4.08 -11.25 17.10
N LEU A 103 5.00 -11.38 16.14
CA LEU A 103 6.32 -11.98 16.39
C LEU A 103 7.16 -11.20 17.39
N GLY A 104 7.11 -9.86 17.34
CA GLY A 104 7.79 -9.00 18.31
C GLY A 104 7.27 -9.18 19.73
N ASP A 105 5.96 -9.33 19.89
CA ASP A 105 5.31 -9.62 21.17
C ASP A 105 5.72 -11.01 21.69
N HIS A 106 5.76 -12.02 20.81
CA HIS A 106 6.23 -13.38 21.13
C HIS A 106 7.68 -13.37 21.66
N VAL A 107 8.60 -12.72 20.94
CA VAL A 107 10.02 -12.59 21.36
C VAL A 107 10.14 -11.88 22.70
N THR A 108 9.35 -10.82 22.92
CA THR A 108 9.34 -10.07 24.19
C THR A 108 8.88 -10.94 25.36
N ASN A 109 7.85 -11.76 25.16
CA ASN A 109 7.34 -12.67 26.18
C ASN A 109 8.36 -13.75 26.53
N LEU A 110 8.95 -14.41 25.53
CA LEU A 110 9.99 -15.42 25.75
C LEU A 110 11.19 -14.87 26.54
N ARG A 111 11.66 -13.67 26.19
CA ARG A 111 12.74 -13.00 26.93
C ARG A 111 12.37 -12.72 28.38
N LYS A 112 11.15 -12.27 28.65
CA LYS A 112 10.66 -12.01 30.02
C LYS A 112 10.52 -13.28 30.85
N MET A 113 10.19 -14.41 30.22
CA MET A 113 10.09 -15.72 30.88
C MET A 113 11.46 -16.36 31.17
N GLY A 114 12.55 -15.76 30.68
CA GLY A 114 13.92 -16.23 30.93
C GLY A 114 14.45 -17.25 29.92
N ALA A 115 13.86 -17.32 28.73
CA ALA A 115 14.42 -18.12 27.63
C ALA A 115 15.71 -17.46 27.07
N PRO A 116 16.71 -18.25 26.63
CA PRO A 116 16.73 -19.72 26.61
C PRO A 116 17.25 -20.38 27.89
N GLN A 117 17.62 -19.61 28.93
CA GLN A 117 18.25 -20.17 30.14
C GLN A 117 17.28 -21.02 30.99
N SER A 118 15.98 -20.69 30.96
CA SER A 118 14.92 -21.45 31.59
C SER A 118 14.25 -22.36 30.56
N GLY A 119 14.55 -23.67 30.60
CA GLY A 119 13.92 -24.65 29.71
C GLY A 119 12.40 -24.76 29.89
N LEU A 120 11.87 -24.35 31.05
CA LEU A 120 10.42 -24.31 31.30
C LEU A 120 9.74 -23.14 30.56
N ALA A 121 10.47 -22.06 30.25
CA ALA A 121 9.92 -20.88 29.60
C ALA A 121 9.38 -21.18 28.20
N GLU A 122 10.16 -21.88 27.38
CA GLU A 122 9.75 -22.25 26.01
C GLU A 122 8.61 -23.27 26.03
N TYR A 123 8.64 -24.24 26.95
CA TYR A 123 7.56 -25.20 27.13
C TYR A 123 6.22 -24.54 27.48
N LEU A 124 6.22 -23.59 28.43
CA LEU A 124 5.01 -22.87 28.81
C LEU A 124 4.51 -21.96 27.69
N PHE A 125 5.43 -21.33 26.94
CA PHE A 125 5.07 -20.48 25.80
C PHE A 125 4.44 -21.30 24.67
N ASP A 126 5.00 -22.47 24.33
CA ASP A 126 4.41 -23.42 23.38
C ASP A 126 2.98 -23.79 23.78
N LYS A 127 2.78 -24.21 25.03
CA LYS A 127 1.47 -24.71 25.50
C LYS A 127 0.40 -23.64 25.64
N HIS A 128 0.76 -22.43 26.05
CA HIS A 128 -0.24 -21.40 26.43
C HIS A 128 -0.31 -20.21 25.48
N THR A 129 0.66 -20.02 24.59
CA THR A 129 0.63 -18.91 23.62
C THR A 129 0.50 -19.41 22.20
N LEU A 130 1.18 -20.49 21.83
CA LEU A 130 1.06 -21.07 20.49
C LEU A 130 -0.02 -22.14 20.41
N GLY A 131 -0.29 -22.88 21.49
CA GLY A 131 -1.30 -23.95 21.50
C GLY A 131 -2.75 -23.50 21.32
N ASP A 132 -3.07 -22.22 21.54
CA ASP A 132 -4.44 -21.69 21.38
C ASP A 132 -4.75 -21.26 19.92
N SER A 133 -3.75 -21.20 19.02
CA SER A 133 -3.98 -20.76 17.63
C SER A 133 -4.74 -21.76 16.75
N ASP A 134 -4.96 -22.99 17.22
CA ASP A 134 -5.64 -24.06 16.47
C ASP A 134 -7.17 -24.12 16.72
N ASN A 135 -7.73 -23.24 17.57
CA ASN A 135 -9.16 -23.26 17.94
C ASN A 135 -10.06 -22.23 17.24
N GLU A 136 -9.54 -21.45 16.29
CA GLU A 136 -10.35 -20.60 15.42
C GLU A 136 -10.29 -21.11 13.97
N SER A 137 -11.16 -22.08 13.65
CA SER A 137 -11.51 -22.53 12.29
C SER A 137 -12.92 -22.09 11.94
#